data_AF-A0A7Y1UD59-F1
#
_entry.id   AF-A0A7Y1UD59-F1
#
_cell.length_a   1.000
_cell.length_b   1.000
_cell.length_c   1.000
_cell.angle_alpha   90.00
_cell.angle_beta   90.00
_cell.angle_gamma   90.00
#
_symmetry.space_group_name_H-M   'P 1'
#
loop_
_entity.id
_entity.type
_entity.pdbx_description
1 polymer ?
#
loop_
_entity_poly.entity_id
_entity_poly.type
_entity_poly.pdbx_seq_one_letter_code
_entity_poly.pdbx_strand_id
1 'polypeptide(L)'
;ADLGGYNSNRFDIPLLVEELNRVGVEFTMVGRKSVDVQSIFHKKEKRTLEAAVKFYCDKDLDNAHSAEADISATIDVLMSQLERYDDLEPNVDFLNTYTRMNNNADLAGRISFDDKGVEIFNFGKHKGLSVQSVFEKEPSYYDWMMRGNFPQQTKQVITAIRLRSGIGQQGKLI
;
A
#
# COMPACT_ATOMS: atom_id res chain seq x y z
N ALA A 1 -28.56 23.60 -14.01
CA ALA A 1 -28.76 22.32 -13.30
C ALA A 1 -27.58 22.10 -12.38
N ASP A 2 -27.83 21.59 -11.17
CA ASP A 2 -26.80 21.15 -10.23
C ASP A 2 -26.20 19.81 -10.68
N LEU A 3 -25.02 19.47 -10.17
CA LEU A 3 -24.29 18.25 -10.52
C LEU A 3 -24.23 17.28 -9.35
N GLY A 4 -24.39 15.99 -9.62
CA GLY A 4 -24.30 14.93 -8.61
C GLY A 4 -23.52 13.74 -9.13
N GLY A 5 -22.76 13.06 -8.27
CA GLY A 5 -22.07 11.84 -8.65
C GLY A 5 -21.31 11.19 -7.49
N TYR A 6 -20.48 10.19 -7.81
CA TYR A 6 -19.67 9.46 -6.84
C TYR A 6 -18.19 9.71 -7.12
N ASN A 7 -17.47 10.36 -6.19
CA ASN A 7 -16.13 10.91 -6.41
C ASN A 7 -16.10 12.02 -7.49
N SER A 8 -17.26 12.61 -7.79
CA SER A 8 -17.45 13.54 -8.90
C SER A 8 -16.76 14.88 -8.69
N ASN A 9 -16.70 15.37 -7.46
CA ASN A 9 -15.98 16.60 -7.12
C ASN A 9 -14.48 16.51 -7.43
N ARG A 10 -13.89 15.31 -7.33
CA ARG A 10 -12.46 15.08 -7.55
C ARG A 10 -12.13 14.65 -8.97
N PHE A 11 -13.07 14.01 -9.67
CA PHE A 11 -12.82 13.41 -10.98
C PHE A 11 -13.75 13.95 -12.07
N ASP A 12 -15.04 13.60 -12.05
CA ASP A 12 -15.95 13.85 -13.18
C ASP A 12 -16.15 15.34 -13.48
N ILE A 13 -16.33 16.17 -12.44
CA ILE A 13 -16.58 17.61 -12.61
C ILE A 13 -15.33 18.31 -13.15
N PRO A 14 -14.12 18.14 -12.57
CA PRO A 14 -12.90 18.66 -13.17
C PRO A 14 -12.69 18.18 -14.61
N LEU A 15 -12.86 16.88 -14.88
CA LEU A 15 -12.69 16.33 -16.23
C LEU A 15 -13.67 16.96 -17.23
N LEU A 16 -14.96 17.07 -16.86
CA LEU A 16 -15.99 17.68 -17.70
C LEU A 16 -15.67 19.14 -18.03
N VAL A 17 -15.24 19.91 -17.02
CA VAL A 17 -14.86 21.32 -17.22
C VAL A 17 -13.69 21.42 -18.20
N GLU A 18 -12.65 20.60 -18.04
CA GLU A 18 -11.48 20.60 -18.93
C GLU A 18 -11.83 20.20 -20.37
N GLU A 19 -12.66 19.17 -20.56
CA GLU A 19 -13.02 18.70 -21.90
C GLU A 19 -14.00 19.65 -22.62
N LEU A 20 -14.92 20.30 -21.90
CA LEU A 20 -15.77 21.35 -22.49
C LEU A 20 -14.95 22.58 -22.88
N ASN A 21 -14.00 22.99 -22.03
CA ASN A 21 -13.06 24.07 -22.35
C ASN A 21 -12.22 23.75 -23.59
N ARG A 22 -11.77 22.49 -23.75
CA ARG A 22 -10.98 22.04 -24.91
C ARG A 22 -11.70 22.22 -26.24
N VAL A 23 -13.02 22.06 -26.26
CA VAL A 23 -13.85 22.22 -27.46
C VAL A 23 -14.49 23.61 -27.58
N GLY A 24 -14.09 24.56 -26.71
CA GLY A 24 -14.59 25.94 -26.75
C GLY A 24 -16.03 26.10 -26.25
N VAL A 25 -16.55 25.14 -25.48
CA VAL A 25 -17.88 25.24 -24.87
C VAL A 25 -17.74 25.92 -23.51
N GLU A 26 -18.33 27.11 -23.37
CA GLU A 26 -18.35 27.81 -22.08
C GLU A 26 -19.18 27.04 -21.05
N PHE A 27 -18.49 26.52 -20.03
CA PHE A 27 -19.10 25.84 -18.91
C PHE A 27 -18.56 26.41 -17.59
N THR A 28 -19.46 26.90 -16.73
CA THR A 28 -19.09 27.52 -15.45
C THR A 28 -19.75 26.80 -14.28
N MET A 29 -18.99 26.63 -13.20
CA MET A 29 -19.54 26.16 -11.92
C MET A 29 -20.23 27.29 -11.12
N VAL A 30 -20.09 28.55 -11.54
CA VAL A 30 -20.74 29.69 -10.88
C VAL A 30 -22.26 29.51 -10.91
N GLY A 31 -22.89 29.58 -9.74
CA GLY A 31 -24.34 29.39 -9.57
C GLY A 31 -24.82 27.94 -9.61
N ARG A 32 -23.92 26.95 -9.73
CA ARG A 32 -24.25 25.52 -9.66
C ARG A 32 -23.76 24.94 -8.33
N LYS A 33 -24.51 24.01 -7.77
CA LYS A 33 -24.08 23.19 -6.63
C LYS A 33 -23.57 21.85 -7.13
N SER A 34 -22.65 21.24 -6.38
CA SER A 34 -22.23 19.86 -6.60
C SER A 34 -22.45 19.00 -5.35
N VAL A 35 -22.96 17.79 -5.56
CA VAL A 35 -23.16 16.78 -4.52
C VAL A 35 -22.32 15.55 -4.84
N ASP A 36 -21.35 15.26 -3.99
CA ASP A 36 -20.52 14.07 -4.11
C ASP A 36 -20.90 13.05 -3.02
N VAL A 37 -21.48 11.94 -3.46
CA VAL A 37 -21.95 10.85 -2.62
C VAL A 37 -20.79 10.17 -1.88
N GLN A 38 -19.61 10.05 -2.51
CA GLN A 38 -18.43 9.46 -1.87
C GLN A 38 -17.96 10.33 -0.69
N SER A 39 -17.98 11.65 -0.87
CA SER A 39 -17.64 12.60 0.19
C SER A 39 -18.60 12.49 1.40
N ILE A 40 -19.89 12.20 1.17
CA ILE A 40 -20.84 11.94 2.26
C ILE A 40 -20.50 10.62 2.94
N PHE A 41 -20.30 9.54 2.17
CA PHE A 41 -19.96 8.23 2.70
C PHE A 41 -18.71 8.28 3.59
N HIS A 42 -17.60 8.84 3.12
CA HIS A 42 -16.37 8.93 3.93
C HIS A 42 -16.50 9.80 5.19
N LYS A 43 -17.40 10.79 5.20
CA LYS A 43 -17.67 11.62 6.40
C LYS A 43 -18.53 10.89 7.42
N LYS A 44 -19.44 10.03 6.97
CA LYS A 44 -20.36 9.26 7.82
C LYS A 44 -19.75 7.93 8.28
N GLU A 45 -18.98 7.28 7.42
CA GLU A 45 -18.31 6.01 7.62
C GLU A 45 -16.78 6.22 7.64
N LYS A 46 -16.29 6.73 8.77
CA LYS A 46 -14.85 6.98 8.95
C LYS A 46 -14.08 5.66 8.99
N ARG A 47 -12.85 5.67 8.46
CA ARG A 47 -11.91 4.53 8.54
C ARG A 47 -10.98 4.68 9.75
N THR A 48 -11.56 4.71 10.95
CA THR A 48 -10.85 4.80 12.24
C THR A 48 -11.13 3.57 13.09
N LEU A 49 -10.27 3.28 14.08
CA LEU A 49 -10.50 2.19 15.03
C LEU A 49 -11.82 2.38 15.78
N GLU A 50 -12.12 3.59 16.26
CA GLU A 50 -13.40 3.94 16.90
C GLU A 50 -14.62 3.59 16.02
N ALA A 51 -14.58 3.94 14.73
CA ALA A 51 -15.66 3.61 13.81
C ALA A 51 -15.77 2.11 13.55
N ALA A 52 -14.63 1.40 13.49
CA ALA A 52 -14.62 -0.06 13.37
C ALA A 52 -15.20 -0.75 14.62
N VAL A 53 -14.82 -0.31 15.83
CA VAL A 53 -15.39 -0.81 17.09
C VAL A 53 -16.89 -0.58 17.13
N LYS A 54 -17.34 0.61 16.74
CA LYS A 54 -18.79 0.89 16.68
C LYS A 54 -19.51 0.00 15.68
N PHE A 55 -18.95 -0.19 14.50
CA PHE A 55 -19.59 -0.95 13.42
C PHE A 55 -19.58 -2.48 13.65
N TYR A 56 -18.47 -3.03 14.15
CA TYR A 56 -18.29 -4.46 14.31
C TYR A 56 -18.72 -4.96 15.69
N CYS A 57 -18.52 -4.16 16.74
CA CYS A 57 -18.72 -4.60 18.12
C CYS A 57 -19.92 -3.91 18.81
N ASP A 58 -20.56 -2.93 18.16
CA ASP A 58 -21.65 -2.10 18.71
C ASP A 58 -21.29 -1.43 20.07
N LYS A 59 -20.01 -1.06 20.21
CA LYS A 59 -19.46 -0.39 21.41
C LYS A 59 -18.95 1.00 21.05
N ASP A 60 -18.92 1.89 22.04
CA ASP A 60 -18.15 3.13 21.95
C ASP A 60 -16.75 2.89 22.52
N LEU A 61 -15.73 3.50 21.91
CA LEU A 61 -14.34 3.33 22.33
C LEU A 61 -13.97 4.40 23.37
N ASP A 62 -14.23 4.13 24.64
CA ASP A 62 -13.83 5.00 25.75
C ASP A 62 -12.33 4.86 26.06
N ASN A 63 -11.66 5.98 26.40
CA ASN A 63 -10.22 6.03 26.70
C ASN A 63 -9.29 5.54 25.55
N ALA A 64 -9.63 5.88 24.30
CA ALA A 64 -8.94 5.53 23.04
C ALA A 64 -7.48 6.04 22.86
N HIS A 65 -6.73 6.21 23.96
CA HIS A 65 -5.36 6.72 23.97
C HIS A 65 -4.42 5.93 24.89
N SER A 66 -4.88 4.83 25.51
CA SER A 66 -3.98 3.85 26.12
C SER A 66 -3.68 2.74 25.12
N ALA A 67 -2.41 2.37 24.99
CA ALA A 67 -1.99 1.32 24.07
C ALA A 67 -2.71 -0.02 24.35
N GLU A 68 -3.03 -0.31 25.61
CA GLU A 68 -3.78 -1.50 26.01
C GLU A 68 -5.24 -1.45 25.50
N ALA A 69 -5.94 -0.33 25.68
CA ALA A 69 -7.31 -0.18 25.18
C ALA A 69 -7.37 -0.31 23.66
N ASP A 70 -6.41 0.29 22.93
CA ASP A 70 -6.31 0.18 21.48
C ASP A 70 -6.04 -1.26 21.03
N ILE A 71 -5.19 -2.01 21.74
CA ILE A 71 -4.91 -3.42 21.45
C ILE A 71 -6.16 -4.27 21.69
N SER A 72 -6.83 -4.12 22.84
CA SER A 72 -8.06 -4.86 23.15
C SER A 72 -9.15 -4.59 22.11
N ALA A 73 -9.36 -3.31 21.75
CA ALA A 73 -10.31 -2.92 20.72
C ALA A 73 -9.96 -3.50 19.34
N THR A 74 -8.66 -3.53 18.99
CA THR A 74 -8.18 -4.14 17.74
C THR A 74 -8.46 -5.64 17.70
N ILE A 75 -8.27 -6.34 18.82
CA ILE A 75 -8.59 -7.77 18.94
C ILE A 75 -10.09 -8.00 18.79
N ASP A 76 -10.93 -7.25 19.52
CA ASP A 76 -12.39 -7.34 19.43
C ASP A 76 -12.87 -7.16 17.98
N VAL A 77 -12.35 -6.15 17.27
CA VAL A 77 -12.68 -5.90 15.86
C VAL A 77 -12.26 -7.07 14.97
N LEU A 78 -11.04 -7.60 15.14
CA LEU A 78 -10.59 -8.75 14.34
C LEU A 78 -11.48 -9.98 14.56
N MET A 79 -11.83 -10.28 15.81
CA MET A 79 -12.71 -11.41 16.12
C MET A 79 -14.10 -11.21 15.49
N SER A 80 -14.69 -10.02 15.59
CA SER A 80 -15.97 -9.71 14.95
C SER A 80 -15.90 -9.75 13.41
N GLN A 81 -14.76 -9.43 12.80
CA GLN A 81 -14.56 -9.60 11.35
C GLN A 81 -14.55 -11.08 10.96
N LEU A 82 -13.82 -11.91 11.71
CA LEU A 82 -13.75 -13.37 11.48
C LEU A 82 -15.11 -14.06 11.67
N GLU A 83 -15.94 -13.56 12.59
CA GLU A 83 -17.31 -14.07 12.78
C GLU A 83 -18.28 -13.60 11.69
N ARG A 84 -18.05 -12.43 11.10
CA ARG A 84 -18.98 -11.80 10.15
C ARG A 84 -18.75 -12.23 8.71
N TYR A 85 -17.51 -12.51 8.32
CA TYR A 85 -17.13 -12.78 6.93
C TYR A 85 -16.75 -14.25 6.75
N ASP A 86 -17.59 -15.00 6.04
CA ASP A 86 -17.36 -16.43 5.77
C ASP A 86 -16.10 -16.70 4.92
N ASP A 87 -15.63 -15.70 4.16
CA ASP A 87 -14.43 -15.77 3.32
C ASP A 87 -13.14 -15.35 4.06
N LEU A 88 -13.25 -14.96 5.33
CA LEU A 88 -12.10 -14.56 6.16
C LEU A 88 -11.69 -15.71 7.09
N GLU A 89 -10.67 -16.48 6.69
CA GLU A 89 -10.22 -17.63 7.48
C GLU A 89 -9.50 -17.20 8.78
N PRO A 90 -9.80 -17.82 9.94
CA PRO A 90 -9.12 -17.58 11.21
C PRO A 90 -7.74 -18.28 11.26
N ASN A 91 -6.91 -18.00 10.25
CA ASN A 91 -5.58 -18.57 10.07
C ASN A 91 -4.56 -17.45 9.83
N VAL A 92 -3.47 -17.44 10.62
CA VAL A 92 -2.47 -16.37 10.56
C VAL A 92 -1.77 -16.31 9.20
N ASP A 93 -1.49 -17.44 8.55
CA ASP A 93 -0.86 -17.45 7.22
C ASP A 93 -1.79 -16.90 6.14
N PHE A 94 -3.08 -17.24 6.21
CA PHE A 94 -4.12 -16.68 5.36
C PHE A 94 -4.23 -15.17 5.59
N LEU A 95 -4.43 -14.72 6.84
CA LEU A 95 -4.59 -13.30 7.17
C LEU A 95 -3.34 -12.48 6.82
N ASN A 96 -2.15 -13.03 7.02
CA ASN A 96 -0.89 -12.40 6.58
C ASN A 96 -0.85 -12.23 5.06
N THR A 97 -1.41 -13.17 4.29
CA THR A 97 -1.49 -13.04 2.83
C THR A 97 -2.59 -12.05 2.43
N TYR A 98 -3.76 -12.14 3.05
CA TYR A 98 -4.93 -11.31 2.79
C TYR A 98 -4.68 -9.82 3.07
N THR A 99 -3.92 -9.51 4.12
CA THR A 99 -3.62 -8.12 4.53
C THR A 99 -2.42 -7.51 3.79
N ARG A 100 -1.70 -8.27 2.96
CA ARG A 100 -0.58 -7.72 2.17
C ARG A 100 -1.10 -6.73 1.14
N MET A 101 -0.62 -5.50 1.24
CA MET A 101 -0.89 -4.46 0.24
C MET A 101 0.02 -4.56 -1.00
N ASN A 102 1.15 -5.26 -0.89
CA ASN A 102 2.20 -5.31 -1.91
C ASN A 102 2.94 -6.66 -1.86
N ASN A 103 3.41 -7.15 -3.01
CA ASN A 103 4.29 -8.33 -3.08
C ASN A 103 5.77 -7.93 -2.90
N ASN A 104 6.09 -7.28 -1.78
CA ASN A 104 7.43 -6.77 -1.52
C ASN A 104 8.29 -7.80 -0.78
N ALA A 105 9.55 -7.95 -1.21
CA ALA A 105 10.57 -8.72 -0.49
C ALA A 105 11.16 -7.92 0.68
N ASP A 106 11.11 -6.59 0.62
CA ASP A 106 11.55 -5.69 1.68
C ASP A 106 10.41 -4.78 2.17
N LEU A 107 10.48 -4.36 3.44
CA LEU A 107 9.45 -3.52 4.07
C LEU A 107 9.34 -2.14 3.42
N ALA A 108 10.43 -1.65 2.82
CA ALA A 108 10.47 -0.35 2.16
C ALA A 108 9.96 -0.38 0.71
N GLY A 109 9.61 -1.57 0.18
CA GLY A 109 9.11 -1.75 -1.17
C GLY A 109 10.09 -1.38 -2.27
N ARG A 110 11.40 -1.48 -1.99
CA ARG A 110 12.48 -1.29 -2.96
C ARG A 110 12.76 -2.57 -3.75
N ILE A 111 12.50 -3.73 -3.14
CA ILE A 111 12.61 -5.04 -3.75
C ILE A 111 11.21 -5.69 -3.70
N SER A 112 10.74 -6.14 -4.85
CA SER A 112 9.46 -6.84 -4.98
C SER A 112 9.67 -8.19 -5.63
N PHE A 113 8.67 -9.06 -5.57
CA PHE A 113 8.66 -10.29 -6.34
C PHE A 113 7.91 -10.06 -7.66
N ASP A 114 8.44 -10.61 -8.76
CA ASP A 114 7.69 -10.71 -10.01
C ASP A 114 6.68 -11.89 -9.97
N ASP A 115 5.95 -12.10 -11.07
CA ASP A 115 4.94 -13.17 -11.18
C ASP A 115 5.54 -14.59 -11.07
N LYS A 116 6.86 -14.72 -11.20
CA LYS A 116 7.60 -15.98 -11.05
C LYS A 116 8.21 -16.14 -9.66
N GLY A 117 7.96 -15.20 -8.74
CA GLY A 117 8.54 -15.20 -7.40
C GLY A 117 10.01 -14.79 -7.36
N VAL A 118 10.52 -14.10 -8.38
CA VAL A 118 11.92 -13.63 -8.44
C VAL A 118 12.03 -12.24 -7.83
N GLU A 119 13.02 -12.01 -6.97
CA GLU A 119 13.29 -10.68 -6.44
C GLU A 119 13.77 -9.72 -7.53
N ILE A 120 12.99 -8.66 -7.74
CA ILE A 120 13.24 -7.59 -8.70
C ILE A 120 13.35 -6.23 -8.00
N PHE A 121 14.07 -5.29 -8.60
CA PHE A 121 14.04 -3.91 -8.16
C PHE A 121 12.70 -3.25 -8.47
N ASN A 122 12.13 -2.53 -7.50
CA ASN A 122 10.89 -1.77 -7.68
C ASN A 122 11.14 -0.24 -7.80
N PHE A 123 12.38 0.17 -8.02
CA PHE A 123 12.78 1.57 -8.12
C PHE A 123 13.98 1.79 -9.05
N GLY A 124 14.21 3.05 -9.41
CA GLY A 124 15.42 3.49 -10.11
C GLY A 124 15.52 2.95 -11.54
N LYS A 125 16.73 3.08 -12.12
CA LYS A 125 17.03 2.68 -13.51
C LYS A 125 16.84 1.19 -13.77
N HIS A 126 16.91 0.36 -12.73
CA HIS A 126 16.82 -1.10 -12.81
C HIS A 126 15.43 -1.63 -12.43
N LYS A 127 14.41 -0.77 -12.35
CA LYS A 127 13.04 -1.18 -11.99
C LYS A 127 12.55 -2.30 -12.93
N GLY A 128 12.01 -3.38 -12.34
CA GLY A 128 11.52 -4.56 -13.04
C GLY A 128 12.60 -5.61 -13.34
N LEU A 129 13.88 -5.32 -13.08
CA LEU A 129 14.98 -6.27 -13.33
C LEU A 129 15.31 -7.09 -12.08
N SER A 130 15.69 -8.35 -12.30
CA SER A 130 16.16 -9.25 -11.23
C SER A 130 17.33 -8.65 -10.46
N VAL A 131 17.21 -8.63 -9.13
CA VAL A 131 18.28 -8.18 -8.23
C VAL A 131 19.55 -8.98 -8.45
N GLN A 132 19.42 -10.30 -8.58
CA GLN A 132 20.54 -11.20 -8.86
C GLN A 132 21.22 -10.82 -10.18
N SER A 133 20.48 -10.75 -11.29
CA SER A 133 21.06 -10.45 -12.61
C SER A 133 21.74 -9.08 -12.66
N VAL A 134 21.22 -8.09 -11.94
CA VAL A 134 21.85 -6.78 -11.85
C VAL A 134 23.15 -6.86 -11.05
N PHE A 135 23.21 -7.61 -9.95
CA PHE A 135 24.45 -7.76 -9.19
C PHE A 135 25.51 -8.58 -9.93
N GLU A 136 25.12 -9.51 -10.80
CA GLU A 136 26.04 -10.22 -11.69
C GLU A 136 26.63 -9.30 -12.77
N LYS A 137 25.80 -8.46 -13.39
CA LYS A 137 26.20 -7.58 -14.50
C LYS A 137 26.85 -6.27 -14.04
N GLU A 138 26.43 -5.73 -12.91
CA GLU A 138 26.88 -4.48 -12.32
C GLU A 138 27.15 -4.66 -10.80
N PRO A 139 28.23 -5.39 -10.41
CA PRO A 139 28.52 -5.66 -8.99
C PRO A 139 28.65 -4.40 -8.12
N SER A 140 29.08 -3.28 -8.70
CA SER A 140 29.19 -1.98 -8.02
C SER A 140 27.83 -1.44 -7.55
N TYR A 141 26.72 -1.89 -8.14
CA TYR A 141 25.39 -1.46 -7.74
C TYR A 141 25.03 -1.94 -6.32
N TYR A 142 25.48 -3.13 -5.94
CA TYR A 142 25.35 -3.61 -4.55
C TYR A 142 26.07 -2.66 -3.58
N ASP A 143 27.33 -2.30 -3.87
CA ASP A 143 28.12 -1.43 -2.99
C ASP A 143 27.51 -0.04 -2.87
N TRP A 144 26.96 0.49 -3.97
CA TRP A 144 26.21 1.74 -3.96
C TRP A 144 24.99 1.66 -3.03
N MET A 145 24.21 0.57 -3.09
CA MET A 145 23.08 0.37 -2.18
C MET A 145 23.50 0.24 -0.72
N MET A 146 24.60 -0.49 -0.46
CA MET A 146 25.10 -0.69 0.90
C MET A 146 25.62 0.62 1.54
N ARG A 147 26.26 1.49 0.75
CA ARG A 147 26.71 2.82 1.19
C ARG A 147 25.61 3.87 1.19
N GLY A 148 24.58 3.68 0.36
CA GLY A 148 23.46 4.59 0.22
C GLY A 148 22.53 4.62 1.43
N ASN A 149 21.64 5.61 1.43
CA ASN A 149 20.61 5.79 2.45
C ASN A 149 19.39 4.88 2.20
N PHE A 150 19.61 3.57 2.32
CA PHE A 150 18.56 2.56 2.27
C PHE A 150 18.28 2.01 3.68
N PRO A 151 17.02 1.65 3.99
CA PRO A 151 16.68 0.98 5.25
C PRO A 151 17.49 -0.30 5.47
N GLN A 152 17.81 -0.59 6.72
CA GLN A 152 18.65 -1.75 7.06
C GLN A 152 18.04 -3.07 6.60
N GLN A 153 16.71 -3.22 6.67
CA GLN A 153 16.02 -4.43 6.22
C GLN A 153 16.15 -4.62 4.69
N THR A 154 16.07 -3.54 3.89
CA THR A 154 16.39 -3.60 2.44
C THR A 154 17.81 -4.08 2.20
N LYS A 155 18.79 -3.55 2.96
CA LYS A 155 20.20 -3.97 2.86
C LYS A 155 20.39 -5.45 3.22
N GLN A 156 19.70 -5.94 4.25
CA GLN A 156 19.71 -7.35 4.63
C GLN A 156 19.14 -8.24 3.53
N VAL A 157 18.02 -7.86 2.91
CA VAL A 157 17.39 -8.59 1.80
C VAL A 157 18.33 -8.72 0.61
N ILE A 158 18.92 -7.61 0.13
CA ILE A 158 19.84 -7.66 -1.01
C ILE A 158 21.13 -8.43 -0.70
N THR A 159 21.59 -8.39 0.55
CA THR A 159 22.75 -9.19 0.99
C THR A 159 22.42 -10.68 0.97
N ALA A 160 21.24 -11.07 1.46
CA ALA A 160 20.78 -12.45 1.42
C ALA A 160 20.67 -12.97 -0.02
N ILE A 161 20.12 -12.17 -0.94
CA ILE A 161 20.08 -12.49 -2.38
C ILE A 161 21.49 -12.73 -2.91
N ARG A 162 22.41 -11.78 -2.69
CA ARG A 162 23.81 -11.88 -3.17
C ARG A 162 24.53 -13.13 -2.65
N LEU A 163 24.32 -13.49 -1.39
CA LEU A 163 24.95 -14.66 -0.77
C LEU A 163 24.37 -15.98 -1.35
N ARG A 164 23.05 -16.06 -1.54
CA ARG A 164 22.40 -17.25 -2.14
C ARG A 164 22.83 -17.48 -3.59
N SER A 165 23.07 -16.41 -4.35
CA SER A 165 23.50 -16.50 -5.75
C SER A 165 24.99 -16.85 -5.93
N GLY A 166 25.78 -16.99 -4.86
CA GLY A 166 27.20 -17.35 -4.95
C GLY A 166 28.14 -16.22 -5.44
N ILE A 167 27.61 -15.02 -5.66
CA ILE A 167 28.33 -13.84 -6.19
C ILE A 167 29.39 -13.30 -5.19
N GLY A 168 29.48 -13.86 -3.99
CA GLY A 168 30.45 -13.49 -2.94
C GLY A 168 31.65 -14.43 -2.75
N GLN A 169 31.72 -15.59 -3.41
CA GLN A 169 32.80 -16.58 -3.16
C GLN A 169 34.02 -16.48 -4.09
N GLN A 170 33.99 -15.65 -5.13
CA GLN A 170 35.13 -15.54 -6.07
C GLN A 170 36.30 -14.65 -5.60
N GLY A 171 36.34 -14.23 -4.33
CA GLY A 171 37.33 -13.27 -3.81
C GLY A 171 38.39 -13.80 -2.83
N LYS A 172 38.43 -15.11 -2.52
CA LYS A 172 39.46 -15.70 -1.65
C LYS A 172 40.02 -16.98 -2.27
N LEU A 173 40.85 -16.82 -3.28
CA LEU A 173 41.76 -17.86 -3.76
C LEU A 173 42.89 -17.21 -4.56
N ILE A 174 43.74 -16.46 -3.84
CA ILE A 174 45.19 -16.36 -4.07
C ILE A 174 45.84 -15.98 -2.74
#